data_AF-A0A7R6WFU2-F1
#
_entry.id   AF-A0A7R6WFU2-F1
#
_cell.length_a   1.000
_cell.length_b   1.000
_cell.length_c   1.000
_cell.angle_alpha   90.00
_cell.angle_beta   90.00
_cell.angle_gamma   90.00
#
_symmetry.space_group_name_H-M   'P 1'
#
loop_
_entity.id
_entity.type
_entity.pdbx_description
1 polymer ?
#
loop_
_entity_poly.entity_id
_entity_poly.type
_entity_poly.pdbx_seq_one_letter_code
_entity_poly.pdbx_strand_id
1 'polypeptide(L)' 'MILVVVSSTGAFAKAATGTIASIDKKGDSITLSDGKTFILPEGIEAETLKVGEKVVVTYSTKAGKLAASSIQPAK' A
#
# COMPACT_ATOMS: atom_id res chain seq x y z
N MET A 1 -13.04 30.99 -27.66
CA MET A 1 -11.99 30.04 -27.25
C MET A 1 -12.34 29.56 -25.84
N ILE A 2 -12.93 28.39 -25.68
CA ILE A 2 -13.26 27.83 -24.36
C ILE A 2 -12.04 27.04 -23.87
N LEU A 3 -11.47 27.46 -22.75
CA LEU A 3 -10.36 26.78 -22.10
C LEU A 3 -10.93 25.68 -21.19
N VAL A 4 -11.02 24.45 -21.70
CA VAL A 4 -11.28 23.28 -20.86
C VAL A 4 -10.02 22.99 -20.06
N VAL A 5 -10.04 23.31 -18.76
CA VAL A 5 -9.04 22.78 -17.80
C VAL A 5 -9.43 21.33 -17.55
N VAL A 6 -8.77 20.42 -18.27
CA VAL A 6 -8.76 19.00 -17.90
C VAL A 6 -7.86 18.91 -16.67
N SER A 7 -8.44 19.01 -15.48
CA SER A 7 -7.73 18.71 -14.24
C SER A 7 -7.46 17.21 -14.20
N SER A 8 -6.32 16.80 -14.77
CA SER A 8 -5.76 15.48 -14.58
C SER A 8 -5.37 15.36 -13.11
N THR A 9 -6.27 14.84 -12.28
CA THR A 9 -5.94 14.42 -10.93
C THR A 9 -5.01 13.22 -11.04
N GLY A 10 -3.71 13.48 -11.17
CA GLY A 10 -2.69 12.44 -11.02
C GLY A 10 -2.84 11.86 -9.62
N ALA A 11 -3.15 10.56 -9.52
CA ALA A 11 -3.17 9.87 -8.24
C ALA A 11 -1.71 9.75 -7.76
N PHE A 12 -1.28 10.70 -6.93
CA PHE A 12 0.03 10.62 -6.29
C PHE A 12 0.05 9.43 -5.33
N ALA A 13 1.02 8.53 -5.51
CA ALA A 13 1.26 7.47 -4.55
C ALA A 13 1.76 8.05 -3.23
N LYS A 14 1.21 7.57 -2.12
CA LYS A 14 1.59 7.95 -0.76
C LYS A 14 2.49 6.88 -0.15
N ALA A 15 3.37 7.26 0.76
CA ALA A 15 4.16 6.33 1.56
C ALA A 15 3.66 6.25 3.00
N ALA A 16 3.69 5.06 3.59
CA ALA A 16 3.51 4.82 5.03
C ALA A 16 4.65 3.94 5.53
N THR A 17 5.19 4.28 6.70
CA THR A 17 6.18 3.44 7.39
C THR A 17 5.53 2.87 8.63
N GLY A 18 5.69 1.58 8.86
CA GLY A 18 5.14 0.93 10.04
C GLY A 18 5.66 -0.49 10.23
N THR A 19 5.28 -1.11 11.34
CA THR A 19 5.61 -2.50 11.62
C THR A 19 4.46 -3.39 11.20
N ILE A 20 4.72 -4.50 10.53
CA ILE A 20 3.69 -5.47 10.14
C ILE A 20 3.14 -6.13 11.41
N ALA A 21 1.85 -5.96 11.67
CA ALA A 21 1.15 -6.57 12.79
C ALA A 21 0.50 -7.91 12.40
N SER A 22 -0.02 -8.03 11.18
CA SER A 22 -0.57 -9.28 10.66
C SER A 22 -0.46 -9.37 9.14
N ILE A 23 -0.48 -10.60 8.63
CA ILE A 23 -0.42 -10.93 7.21
C ILE A 23 -1.61 -11.84 6.90
N ASP A 24 -2.47 -11.44 5.96
CA ASP A 24 -3.55 -12.27 5.43
C ASP A 24 -3.14 -12.79 4.04
N LYS A 25 -2.70 -14.05 4.01
CA LYS A 25 -2.32 -14.75 2.78
C LYS A 25 -3.51 -15.10 1.89
N LYS A 26 -4.74 -15.13 2.42
CA LYS A 26 -5.93 -15.48 1.64
C LYS A 26 -6.52 -14.26 0.94
N GLY A 27 -6.43 -13.11 1.59
CA GLY A 27 -6.91 -11.82 1.08
C GLY A 27 -5.82 -10.95 0.45
N ASP A 28 -4.61 -11.49 0.26
CA ASP A 28 -3.43 -10.78 -0.25
C ASP A 28 -3.25 -9.40 0.39
N SER A 29 -3.15 -9.37 1.72
CA SER A 29 -3.05 -8.10 2.44
C SER A 29 -2.19 -8.18 3.69
N ILE A 30 -1.69 -7.01 4.11
CA ILE A 30 -0.97 -6.84 5.37
C ILE A 30 -1.63 -5.76 6.20
N THR A 31 -1.59 -5.91 7.52
CA THR A 31 -2.01 -4.86 8.45
C THR A 31 -0.81 -4.37 9.22
N LEU A 32 -0.60 -3.06 9.24
CA LEU A 32 0.45 -2.43 10.02
C LEU A 32 -0.01 -2.20 11.46
N SER A 33 0.94 -1.91 12.35
CA SER A 33 0.71 -1.67 13.78
C SER A 33 -0.17 -0.44 14.08
N ASP A 34 -0.36 0.44 13.11
CA ASP A 34 -1.29 1.57 13.19
C ASP A 34 -2.73 1.21 12.79
N GLY A 35 -3.00 -0.06 12.50
CA GLY A 35 -4.31 -0.58 12.10
C GLY A 35 -4.63 -0.43 10.61
N LYS A 36 -3.74 0.12 9.79
CA LYS A 36 -3.98 0.26 8.35
C LYS A 36 -3.74 -1.07 7.64
N THR A 37 -4.71 -1.50 6.84
CA THR A 37 -4.61 -2.68 5.98
C THR A 37 -4.32 -2.27 4.54
N PHE A 38 -3.28 -2.86 3.95
CA PHE A 38 -2.85 -2.64 2.58
C PHE A 38 -3.01 -3.91 1.76
N ILE A 39 -3.69 -3.79 0.62
CA ILE A 39 -3.78 -4.87 -0.37
C ILE A 39 -2.45 -4.97 -1.10
N LEU A 40 -1.88 -6.16 -1.13
CA LEU A 40 -0.65 -6.49 -1.84
C LEU A 40 -0.91 -6.48 -3.36
N PRO A 41 0.03 -5.94 -4.16
CA PRO A 41 -0.02 -6.10 -5.60
C PRO A 41 0.39 -7.52 -6.00
N GLU A 42 -0.07 -7.96 -7.17
CA GLU A 42 0.40 -9.17 -7.83
C GLU A 42 1.95 -9.21 -7.88
N GLY A 43 2.54 -10.34 -7.54
CA GLY A 43 3.99 -10.55 -7.53
C GLY A 43 4.71 -10.10 -6.26
N ILE A 44 4.01 -9.49 -5.29
CA ILE A 44 4.53 -9.40 -3.91
C ILE A 44 3.97 -10.57 -3.11
N GLU A 45 4.80 -11.58 -2.93
CA GLU A 45 4.46 -12.75 -2.14
C GLU A 45 4.37 -12.36 -0.65
N ALA A 46 3.17 -12.50 -0.08
CA ALA A 46 2.93 -12.27 1.35
C ALA A 46 3.86 -13.11 2.25
N GLU A 47 4.36 -14.25 1.74
CA GLU A 47 5.27 -15.17 2.45
C GLU A 47 6.68 -14.62 2.64
N THR A 48 7.07 -13.63 1.85
CA THR A 48 8.38 -12.97 1.99
C THR A 48 8.40 -11.99 3.16
N LEU A 49 7.22 -11.52 3.58
CA LEU A 49 7.02 -10.57 4.66
C LEU A 49 6.90 -11.27 6.02
N LYS A 50 7.29 -10.59 7.08
CA LYS A 50 7.23 -11.13 8.45
C LYS A 50 6.49 -10.20 9.39
N VAL A 51 5.66 -10.77 10.26
CA VAL A 51 5.09 -10.03 11.39
C VAL A 51 6.23 -9.54 12.29
N GLY A 52 6.16 -8.30 12.74
CA GLY A 52 7.23 -7.61 13.48
C GLY A 52 8.25 -6.90 12.59
N GLU A 53 8.23 -7.12 11.28
CA GLU A 53 9.13 -6.43 10.35
C GLU A 53 8.68 -4.99 10.11
N LYS A 54 9.64 -4.05 10.16
CA LYS A 54 9.39 -2.65 9.85
C LYS A 54 9.55 -2.44 8.35
N VAL A 55 8.51 -1.90 7.70
CA VAL A 55 8.45 -1.71 6.25
C VAL A 55 8.01 -0.30 5.87
N VAL A 56 8.40 0.11 4.67
CA VAL A 56 7.86 1.26 3.95
C VAL A 56 6.93 0.73 2.86
N VAL A 57 5.67 1.15 2.92
CA VAL A 57 4.62 0.79 1.97
C VAL A 57 4.30 2.01 1.12
N THR A 58 4.53 1.91 -0.18
CA THR A 58 4.05 2.87 -1.16
C THR A 58 2.68 2.39 -1.66
N TYR A 59 1.67 3.24 -1.60
CA TYR A 59 0.29 2.88 -1.89
C TYR A 59 -0.51 4.02 -2.54
N SER A 60 -1.60 3.66 -3.17
CA SER A 60 -2.63 4.59 -3.65
C SER A 60 -4.00 4.14 -3.18
N THR A 61 -4.95 5.06 -3.07
CA THR A 61 -6.33 4.70 -2.77
C THR A 61 -7.05 4.34 -4.06
N LYS A 62 -7.57 3.11 -4.15
CA LYS A 62 -8.41 2.63 -5.27
C LYS A 62 -9.74 2.15 -4.71
N ALA A 63 -10.84 2.77 -5.13
CA ALA A 63 -12.20 2.45 -4.66
C ALA A 63 -12.33 2.38 -3.13
N GLY A 64 -11.69 3.32 -2.41
CA GLY A 64 -11.70 3.37 -0.94
C GLY A 64 -10.76 2.39 -0.23
N LYS A 65 -10.04 1.52 -0.97
CA LYS A 65 -9.07 0.58 -0.43
C LYS A 65 -7.64 1.10 -0.60
N LEU A 66 -6.75 0.75 0.33
CA LEU A 66 -5.33 1.07 0.24
C LEU A 66 -4.63 -0.02 -0.59
N ALA A 67 -4.36 0.27 -1.86
CA ALA A 67 -3.66 -0.65 -2.74
C ALA A 67 -2.16 -0.33 -2.71
N ALA A 68 -1.35 -1.24 -2.19
CA ALA A 68 0.09 -1.11 -2.22
C ALA A 68 0.61 -1.31 -3.64
N SER A 69 1.62 -0.55 -4.01
CA SER A 69 2.38 -0.70 -5.25
C SER A 69 3.81 -1.17 -5.00
N SER A 70 4.34 -0.97 -3.79
CA SER A 70 5.66 -1.45 -3.39
C SER A 70 5.77 -1.54 -1.89
N ILE A 71 6.44 -2.59 -1.41
CA ILE A 71 6.72 -2.84 0.01
C ILE A 71 8.20 -3.16 0.12
N GLN A 72 8.89 -2.43 0.99
CA GLN A 72 10.33 -2.57 1.19
C GLN A 72 10.64 -2.54 2.68
N PRO A 73 11.65 -3.29 3.16
CA PRO A 73 12.13 -3.15 4.52
C PRO A 73 12.54 -1.70 4.81
N ALA A 74 12.10 -1.17 5.95
CA ALA A 74 12.54 0.14 6.41
C ALA A 74 13.97 0.00 6.94
N LYS A 75 14.91 0.65 6.26
CA LYS A 75 16.34 0.64 6.62
C LYS A 75 16.62 1.49 7.85
#